data_AF-A0A1G0WIF8-F1
#
_entry.id   AF-A0A1G0WIF8-F1
#
_cell.length_a   1.000
_cell.length_b   1.000
_cell.length_c   1.000
_cell.angle_alpha   90.00
_cell.angle_beta   90.00
_cell.angle_gamma   90.00
#
_symmetry.space_group_name_H-M   'P 1'
#
loop_
_entity.id
_entity.type
_entity.pdbx_description
1 polymer ?
#
loop_
_entity_poly.entity_id
_entity_poly.type
_entity_poly.pdbx_seq_one_letter_code
_entity_poly.pdbx_strand_id
1 'polypeptide(L)'
;MKDLVKDFNYWKERYDSYRLEEFNFNSSALLWLKIKSITRKEFLEDFIEKINIQISSKTLNNQFNEIYNILSKDLENSHSILDSYFKQKNQDELSLINKDELVSELYKLKYFDWGGDYKNALDRYLVDRYVKVYKKYDELISKFDNEINRAVYGYLLCSWYNHWSSILIEYIFKSHPIVLPTLGQIKKVDFFINNIPFDLKVTYLPANYIEEKRKELGLKTELTELKQKAKQALITYSNHKKADDTYYEIVEKMKNKNDDFCLNALNEIKKVRIEILKEAMNYPRLLVQNLYEEQGEMRFDSSNRLFLVLVDTDDFDNSWKLKRNLDLLTPSIMNYLDSFSKKNIDDLKISFKYKNRSIVYKAIGDIVFIVK
;
A
#
# COMPACT_ATOMS: atom_id res chain seq x y z
N MET A 1 28.65 11.90 19.87
CA MET A 1 28.67 10.74 20.79
C MET A 1 28.58 9.51 19.92
N LYS A 2 29.55 8.58 19.96
CA LYS A 2 29.38 7.26 19.33
C LYS A 2 28.22 6.60 20.06
N ASP A 3 27.08 6.42 19.39
CA ASP A 3 26.00 5.63 19.93
C ASP A 3 26.57 4.26 20.31
N LEU A 4 26.42 3.85 21.58
CA LEU A 4 26.77 2.50 21.98
C LEU A 4 26.01 1.54 21.05
N VAL A 5 26.75 0.66 20.35
CA VAL A 5 26.17 -0.42 19.56
C VAL A 5 25.24 -1.20 20.49
N LYS A 6 23.95 -1.17 20.17
CA LYS A 6 22.93 -1.89 20.94
C LYS A 6 22.99 -3.35 20.55
N ASP A 7 22.70 -4.23 21.50
CA ASP A 7 22.75 -5.67 21.25
C ASP A 7 21.54 -6.16 20.44
N PHE A 8 21.61 -7.43 20.05
CA PHE A 8 20.57 -8.11 19.30
C PHE A 8 19.20 -8.07 19.98
N ASN A 9 19.16 -8.24 21.30
CA ASN A 9 17.91 -8.35 22.06
C ASN A 9 17.21 -6.99 22.15
N TYR A 10 17.96 -5.91 22.29
CA TYR A 10 17.44 -4.55 22.24
C TYR A 10 16.68 -4.29 20.93
N TRP A 11 17.30 -4.57 19.79
CA TRP A 11 16.65 -4.35 18.49
C TRP A 11 15.46 -5.28 18.26
N LYS A 12 15.56 -6.54 18.71
CA LYS A 12 14.44 -7.47 18.67
C LYS A 12 13.23 -6.94 19.46
N GLU A 13 13.44 -6.42 20.67
CA GLU A 13 12.36 -5.84 21.48
C GLU A 13 11.69 -4.66 20.78
N ARG A 14 12.48 -3.75 20.18
CA ARG A 14 11.95 -2.58 19.46
C ARG A 14 11.14 -2.99 18.22
N TYR A 15 11.63 -3.97 17.47
CA TYR A 15 10.91 -4.53 16.32
C TYR A 15 9.60 -5.20 16.74
N ASP A 16 9.64 -6.07 17.75
CA ASP A 16 8.46 -6.79 18.25
C ASP A 16 7.42 -5.84 18.87
N SER A 17 7.88 -4.69 19.39
CA SER A 17 7.04 -3.62 19.96
C SER A 17 6.58 -2.57 18.95
N TYR A 18 6.81 -2.77 17.65
CA TYR A 18 6.46 -1.85 16.55
C TYR A 18 7.09 -0.45 16.66
N ARG A 19 8.24 -0.32 17.33
CA ARG A 19 9.00 0.94 17.43
C ARG A 19 9.98 1.09 16.26
N LEU A 20 9.46 1.02 15.04
CA LEU A 20 10.27 1.06 13.82
C LEU A 20 10.93 2.41 13.59
N GLU A 21 10.42 3.48 14.19
CA GLU A 21 11.01 4.81 14.13
C GLU A 21 12.44 4.86 14.69
N GLU A 22 12.78 3.97 15.63
CA GLU A 22 14.11 3.89 16.24
C GLU A 22 15.15 3.21 15.32
N PHE A 23 14.70 2.57 14.25
CA PHE A 23 15.58 1.97 13.24
C PHE A 23 16.10 3.01 12.25
N ASN A 24 15.45 4.19 12.19
CA ASN A 24 15.84 5.25 11.28
C ASN A 24 17.21 5.82 11.65
N PHE A 25 18.10 5.90 10.66
CA PHE A 25 19.46 6.43 10.78
C PHE A 25 20.37 5.73 11.81
N ASN A 26 19.96 4.57 12.34
CA ASN A 26 20.80 3.76 13.21
C ASN A 26 21.41 2.58 12.44
N SER A 27 22.73 2.62 12.22
CA SER A 27 23.42 1.58 11.44
C SER A 27 23.30 0.18 12.05
N SER A 28 23.39 0.06 13.38
CA SER A 28 23.25 -1.24 14.06
C SER A 28 21.82 -1.80 13.99
N ALA A 29 20.80 -0.94 13.97
CA ALA A 29 19.40 -1.31 13.77
C ALA A 29 19.12 -1.72 12.32
N LEU A 30 19.69 -0.98 11.37
CA LEU A 30 19.59 -1.30 9.95
C LEU A 30 20.26 -2.65 9.65
N LEU A 31 21.41 -2.92 10.25
CA LEU A 31 22.08 -4.22 10.14
C LEU A 31 21.16 -5.34 10.65
N TRP A 32 20.48 -5.12 11.78
CA TRP A 32 19.51 -6.06 12.31
C TRP A 32 18.38 -6.35 11.32
N LEU A 33 17.80 -5.32 10.67
CA LEU A 33 16.76 -5.50 9.65
C LEU A 33 17.24 -6.23 8.41
N LYS A 34 18.44 -5.90 7.92
CA LYS A 34 19.06 -6.59 6.77
C LYS A 34 19.26 -8.07 7.11
N ILE A 35 19.87 -8.40 8.25
CA ILE A 35 20.03 -9.81 8.63
C ILE A 35 18.66 -10.49 8.85
N LYS A 36 17.68 -9.80 9.46
CA LYS A 36 16.31 -10.31 9.61
C LYS A 36 15.72 -10.76 8.27
N SER A 37 15.95 -10.00 7.20
CA SER A 37 15.47 -10.31 5.85
C SER A 37 16.06 -11.60 5.27
N ILE A 38 17.21 -12.06 5.74
CA ILE A 38 17.83 -13.31 5.28
C ILE A 38 17.67 -14.47 6.27
N THR A 39 16.83 -14.32 7.31
CA THR A 39 16.62 -15.39 8.32
C THR A 39 15.84 -16.60 7.82
N ARG A 40 15.31 -16.57 6.59
CA ARG A 40 14.77 -17.77 5.95
C ARG A 40 15.91 -18.72 5.64
N LYS A 41 15.73 -20.01 5.95
CA LYS A 41 16.79 -21.03 5.91
C LYS A 41 17.64 -20.98 4.63
N GLU A 42 17.00 -20.96 3.47
CA GLU A 42 17.65 -20.92 2.16
C GLU A 42 18.58 -19.72 1.98
N PHE A 43 18.11 -18.50 2.31
CA PHE A 43 18.93 -17.29 2.21
C PHE A 43 20.02 -17.22 3.27
N LEU A 44 19.76 -17.77 4.46
CA LEU A 44 20.69 -17.75 5.57
C LEU A 44 21.88 -18.66 5.28
N GLU A 45 21.62 -19.90 4.87
CA GLU A 45 22.65 -20.89 4.54
C GLU A 45 23.53 -20.42 3.38
N ASP A 46 22.92 -19.93 2.30
CA ASP A 46 23.64 -19.36 1.14
C ASP A 46 24.51 -18.16 1.53
N PHE A 47 23.99 -17.27 2.39
CA PHE A 47 24.76 -16.12 2.88
C PHE A 47 25.94 -16.54 3.75
N ILE A 48 25.76 -17.48 4.67
CA ILE A 48 26.82 -18.00 5.56
C ILE A 48 27.95 -18.62 4.75
N GLU A 49 27.61 -19.43 3.74
CA GLU A 49 28.57 -20.06 2.84
C GLU A 49 29.38 -18.99 2.08
N LYS A 50 28.68 -17.99 1.52
CA LYS A 50 29.30 -16.92 0.73
C LYS A 50 30.32 -16.08 1.52
N ILE A 51 30.05 -15.83 2.80
CA ILE A 51 30.93 -15.03 3.66
C ILE A 51 31.91 -15.89 4.48
N ASN A 52 31.83 -17.21 4.34
CA ASN A 52 32.68 -18.20 5.00
C ASN A 52 32.76 -18.02 6.54
N ILE A 53 31.60 -17.83 7.19
CA ILE A 53 31.51 -17.73 8.65
C ILE A 53 31.10 -19.08 9.24
N GLN A 54 31.75 -19.51 10.31
CA GLN A 54 31.34 -20.68 11.08
C GLN A 54 30.29 -20.30 12.11
N ILE A 55 29.17 -21.03 12.13
CA ILE A 55 28.08 -20.84 13.07
C ILE A 55 27.83 -22.14 13.82
N SER A 56 27.76 -22.03 15.15
CA SER A 56 27.58 -23.18 16.05
C SER A 56 26.12 -23.41 16.44
N SER A 57 25.28 -22.37 16.32
CA SER A 57 23.87 -22.40 16.69
C SER A 57 23.02 -23.30 15.81
N LYS A 58 22.11 -24.05 16.45
CA LYS A 58 21.17 -24.98 15.77
C LYS A 58 19.83 -24.36 15.36
N THR A 59 19.37 -23.32 16.07
CA THR A 59 18.06 -22.70 15.82
C THR A 59 18.23 -21.41 15.02
N LEU A 60 17.30 -21.12 14.10
CA LEU A 60 17.35 -19.91 13.27
C LEU A 60 17.49 -18.62 14.09
N ASN A 61 16.81 -18.52 15.23
CA ASN A 61 16.90 -17.33 16.08
C ASN A 61 18.28 -17.18 16.74
N ASN A 62 18.92 -18.29 17.14
CA ASN A 62 20.26 -18.24 17.71
C ASN A 62 21.31 -17.99 16.64
N GLN A 63 21.13 -18.55 15.43
CA GLN A 63 21.96 -18.24 14.27
C GLN A 63 21.87 -16.76 13.90
N PHE A 64 20.66 -16.17 13.91
CA PHE A 64 20.47 -14.73 13.70
C PHE A 64 21.24 -13.91 14.73
N ASN A 65 21.11 -14.23 16.02
CA ASN A 65 21.87 -13.55 17.07
C ASN A 65 23.40 -13.69 16.87
N GLU A 66 23.89 -14.89 16.57
CA GLU A 66 25.32 -15.18 16.33
C GLU A 66 25.86 -14.35 15.15
N ILE A 67 25.13 -14.33 14.02
CA ILE A 67 25.49 -13.51 12.84
C ILE A 67 25.49 -12.03 13.19
N TYR A 68 24.47 -11.54 13.91
CA TYR A 68 24.39 -10.15 14.32
C TYR A 68 25.61 -9.75 15.16
N ASN A 69 26.00 -10.59 16.13
CA ASN A 69 27.16 -10.31 16.99
C ASN A 69 28.49 -10.38 16.24
N ILE A 70 28.58 -11.17 15.18
CA ILE A 70 29.78 -11.20 14.33
C ILE A 70 29.85 -9.96 13.44
N LEU A 71 28.77 -9.65 12.72
CA LEU A 71 28.70 -8.54 11.76
C LEU A 71 28.68 -7.16 12.44
N SER A 72 28.14 -7.03 13.66
CA SER A 72 28.13 -5.76 14.40
C SER A 72 29.52 -5.27 14.82
N LYS A 73 30.57 -6.10 14.72
CA LYS A 73 31.96 -5.72 14.99
C LYS A 73 32.53 -4.74 13.96
N ASP A 74 32.05 -4.82 12.72
CA ASP A 74 32.42 -3.92 11.63
C ASP A 74 31.17 -3.61 10.80
N LEU A 75 30.47 -2.55 11.19
CA LEU A 75 29.19 -2.17 10.58
C LEU A 75 29.33 -1.77 9.11
N GLU A 76 30.42 -1.07 8.77
CA GLU A 76 30.62 -0.56 7.41
C GLU A 76 30.85 -1.70 6.42
N ASN A 77 31.81 -2.58 6.73
CA ASN A 77 32.07 -3.75 5.89
C ASN A 77 30.86 -4.70 5.84
N SER A 78 30.19 -4.92 6.98
CA SER A 78 29.01 -5.80 7.04
C SER A 78 27.85 -5.28 6.21
N HIS A 79 27.61 -3.97 6.20
CA HIS A 79 26.63 -3.38 5.29
C HIS A 79 27.02 -3.58 3.83
N SER A 80 28.29 -3.34 3.46
CA SER A 80 28.76 -3.54 2.09
C SER A 80 28.55 -4.98 1.59
N ILE A 81 28.89 -5.97 2.43
CA ILE A 81 28.72 -7.40 2.11
C ILE A 81 27.25 -7.77 1.95
N LEU A 82 26.39 -7.35 2.88
CA LEU A 82 24.94 -7.61 2.80
C LEU A 82 24.31 -6.92 1.59
N ASP A 83 24.66 -5.66 1.31
CA ASP A 83 24.08 -4.91 0.22
C ASP A 83 24.47 -5.53 -1.14
N SER A 84 25.71 -6.01 -1.25
CA SER A 84 26.18 -6.75 -2.43
C SER A 84 25.45 -8.09 -2.59
N TYR A 85 25.22 -8.80 -1.48
CA TYR A 85 24.44 -10.03 -1.48
C TYR A 85 22.99 -9.81 -1.93
N PHE A 86 22.35 -8.78 -1.39
CA PHE A 86 20.96 -8.42 -1.68
C PHE A 86 20.79 -8.01 -3.14
N LYS A 87 21.71 -7.20 -3.67
CA LYS A 87 21.70 -6.79 -5.08
C LYS A 87 21.83 -7.98 -6.02
N GLN A 88 22.71 -8.93 -5.71
CA GLN A 88 22.85 -10.14 -6.52
C GLN A 88 21.57 -10.97 -6.52
N LYS A 89 21.05 -11.34 -5.34
CA LYS A 89 19.83 -12.17 -5.25
C LYS A 89 18.61 -11.49 -5.88
N ASN A 90 18.50 -10.17 -5.75
CA ASN A 90 17.46 -9.41 -6.44
C ASN A 90 17.58 -9.47 -7.96
N GLN A 91 18.79 -9.38 -8.52
CA GLN A 91 18.99 -9.54 -9.96
C GLN A 91 18.53 -10.93 -10.43
N ASP A 92 18.86 -11.97 -9.66
CA ASP A 92 18.42 -13.34 -9.94
C ASP A 92 16.88 -13.42 -9.92
N GLU A 93 16.22 -12.90 -8.87
CA GLU A 93 14.76 -12.89 -8.74
C GLU A 93 14.06 -12.11 -9.87
N LEU A 94 14.56 -10.90 -10.19
CA LEU A 94 13.98 -10.06 -11.25
C LEU A 94 14.11 -10.71 -12.63
N SER A 95 15.16 -11.50 -12.87
CA SER A 95 15.39 -12.18 -14.15
C SER A 95 14.35 -13.27 -14.44
N LEU A 96 13.69 -13.80 -13.40
CA LEU A 96 12.68 -14.85 -13.51
C LEU A 96 11.28 -14.32 -13.80
N ILE A 97 11.04 -13.01 -13.65
CA ILE A 97 9.71 -12.42 -13.78
C ILE A 97 9.41 -12.09 -15.25
N ASN A 98 8.45 -12.82 -15.84
CA ASN A 98 7.89 -12.48 -17.15
C ASN A 98 6.81 -11.39 -17.00
N LYS A 99 7.22 -10.12 -17.11
CA LYS A 99 6.34 -8.97 -16.95
C LYS A 99 5.23 -8.91 -18.00
N ASP A 100 5.54 -9.20 -19.25
CA ASP A 100 4.60 -9.04 -20.37
C ASP A 100 3.44 -10.03 -20.24
N GLU A 101 3.75 -11.27 -19.88
CA GLU A 101 2.75 -12.29 -19.55
C GLU A 101 1.89 -11.86 -18.35
N LEU A 102 2.52 -11.42 -17.26
CA LEU A 102 1.80 -11.01 -16.06
C LEU A 102 0.87 -9.82 -16.31
N VAL A 103 1.33 -8.82 -17.08
CA VAL A 103 0.51 -7.70 -17.52
C VAL A 103 -0.68 -8.21 -18.32
N SER A 104 -0.46 -9.08 -19.32
CA SER A 104 -1.52 -9.69 -20.14
C SER A 104 -2.59 -10.37 -19.29
N GLU A 105 -2.19 -11.17 -18.29
CA GLU A 105 -3.12 -11.80 -17.34
C GLU A 105 -3.92 -10.76 -16.53
N LEU A 106 -3.27 -9.72 -16.01
CA LEU A 106 -3.95 -8.66 -15.26
C LEU A 106 -4.96 -7.88 -16.11
N TYR A 107 -4.77 -7.78 -17.42
CA TYR A 107 -5.74 -7.16 -18.33
C TYR A 107 -7.03 -7.97 -18.49
N LYS A 108 -7.04 -9.27 -18.15
CA LYS A 108 -8.26 -10.10 -18.17
C LYS A 108 -9.29 -9.68 -17.13
N LEU A 109 -8.87 -9.04 -16.03
CA LEU A 109 -9.81 -8.49 -15.05
C LEU A 109 -10.49 -7.23 -15.61
N LYS A 110 -11.79 -7.33 -15.89
CA LYS A 110 -12.60 -6.24 -16.45
C LYS A 110 -13.27 -5.36 -15.39
N TYR A 111 -13.63 -5.96 -14.25
CA TYR A 111 -14.37 -5.31 -13.17
C TYR A 111 -13.66 -5.58 -11.85
N PHE A 112 -13.57 -4.55 -11.00
CA PHE A 112 -12.96 -4.64 -9.68
C PHE A 112 -14.05 -4.45 -8.62
N ASP A 113 -14.68 -5.56 -8.22
CA ASP A 113 -15.74 -5.61 -7.20
C ASP A 113 -15.40 -6.67 -6.16
N TRP A 114 -15.28 -6.26 -4.90
CA TRP A 114 -15.02 -7.15 -3.76
C TRP A 114 -16.20 -8.08 -3.43
N GLY A 115 -17.37 -7.89 -4.04
CA GLY A 115 -18.54 -8.73 -3.82
C GLY A 115 -19.24 -8.52 -2.47
N GLY A 116 -18.89 -7.45 -1.74
CA GLY A 116 -19.63 -6.99 -0.55
C GLY A 116 -18.87 -6.96 0.77
N ASP A 117 -17.72 -7.64 0.90
CA ASP A 117 -16.82 -7.51 2.05
C ASP A 117 -15.51 -6.83 1.67
N TYR A 118 -15.32 -5.62 2.19
CA TYR A 118 -14.15 -4.79 1.95
C TYR A 118 -13.10 -4.91 3.07
N LYS A 119 -13.37 -5.69 4.13
CA LYS A 119 -12.51 -5.74 5.33
C LYS A 119 -11.38 -6.76 5.25
N ASN A 120 -11.15 -7.38 4.09
CA ASN A 120 -10.19 -8.47 3.90
C ASN A 120 -10.34 -9.61 4.93
N ALA A 121 -11.57 -9.95 5.29
CA ALA A 121 -11.87 -11.00 6.26
C ALA A 121 -13.08 -11.80 5.78
N LEU A 122 -12.94 -12.43 4.60
CA LEU A 122 -14.00 -13.23 3.98
C LEU A 122 -14.49 -14.33 4.94
N ASP A 123 -13.58 -14.93 5.71
CA ASP A 123 -13.90 -15.88 6.78
C ASP A 123 -14.90 -15.29 7.78
N ARG A 124 -14.61 -14.10 8.31
CA ARG A 124 -15.46 -13.42 9.27
C ARG A 124 -16.78 -12.99 8.65
N TYR A 125 -16.75 -12.48 7.43
CA TYR A 125 -17.95 -12.14 6.67
C TYR A 125 -18.86 -13.35 6.52
N LEU A 126 -18.31 -14.49 6.08
CA LEU A 126 -19.09 -15.72 5.89
C LEU A 126 -19.68 -16.23 7.21
N VAL A 127 -18.88 -16.19 8.28
CA VAL A 127 -19.32 -16.61 9.62
C VAL A 127 -20.44 -15.71 10.15
N ASP A 128 -20.26 -14.40 10.10
CA ASP A 128 -21.19 -13.45 10.72
C ASP A 128 -22.46 -13.24 9.89
N ARG A 129 -22.39 -13.34 8.56
CA ARG A 129 -23.55 -13.16 7.66
C ARG A 129 -24.36 -14.41 7.41
N TYR A 130 -23.70 -15.58 7.40
CA TYR A 130 -24.35 -16.81 6.98
C TYR A 130 -24.34 -17.88 8.07
N VAL A 131 -23.17 -18.27 8.58
CA VAL A 131 -23.06 -19.40 9.54
C VAL A 131 -23.83 -19.16 10.83
N LYS A 132 -23.72 -17.97 11.42
CA LYS A 132 -24.42 -17.63 12.67
C LYS A 132 -25.89 -17.23 12.46
N VAL A 133 -26.31 -17.01 11.22
CA VAL A 133 -27.63 -16.46 10.88
C VAL A 133 -28.60 -17.56 10.43
N TYR A 134 -28.16 -18.46 9.55
CA TYR A 134 -29.02 -19.50 8.97
C TYR A 134 -28.86 -20.83 9.68
N LYS A 135 -29.88 -21.23 10.45
CA LYS A 135 -29.90 -22.52 11.17
C LYS A 135 -30.29 -23.69 10.26
N LYS A 136 -31.16 -23.47 9.28
CA LYS A 136 -31.64 -24.53 8.38
C LYS A 136 -30.68 -24.70 7.20
N TYR A 137 -30.37 -25.96 6.89
CA TYR A 137 -29.45 -26.33 5.81
C TYR A 137 -29.92 -25.79 4.44
N ASP A 138 -31.17 -26.05 4.05
CA ASP A 138 -31.68 -25.64 2.74
C ASP A 138 -31.72 -24.12 2.56
N GLU A 139 -32.01 -23.38 3.64
CA GLU A 139 -31.96 -21.91 3.63
C GLU A 139 -30.54 -21.42 3.38
N LEU A 140 -29.52 -22.02 4.04
CA LEU A 140 -28.11 -21.69 3.80
C LEU A 140 -27.69 -22.02 2.36
N ILE A 141 -28.05 -23.21 1.87
CA ILE A 141 -27.74 -23.63 0.49
C ILE A 141 -28.35 -22.67 -0.53
N SER A 142 -29.59 -22.20 -0.31
CA SER A 142 -30.24 -21.22 -1.20
C SER A 142 -29.48 -19.88 -1.33
N LYS A 143 -28.59 -19.56 -0.37
CA LYS A 143 -27.75 -18.34 -0.39
C LYS A 143 -26.46 -18.51 -1.17
N PHE A 144 -26.10 -19.74 -1.52
CA PHE A 144 -24.81 -20.02 -2.14
C PHE A 144 -24.68 -19.37 -3.51
N ASP A 145 -25.65 -19.64 -4.40
CA ASP A 145 -25.56 -19.23 -5.80
C ASP A 145 -25.66 -17.73 -6.03
N ASN A 146 -26.46 -17.03 -5.22
CA ASN A 146 -26.80 -15.63 -5.47
C ASN A 146 -26.01 -14.63 -4.61
N GLU A 147 -25.55 -15.05 -3.42
CA GLU A 147 -24.90 -14.13 -2.47
C GLU A 147 -23.46 -14.55 -2.15
N ILE A 148 -23.27 -15.78 -1.66
CA ILE A 148 -21.96 -16.28 -1.22
C ILE A 148 -20.99 -16.40 -2.40
N ASN A 149 -21.42 -17.02 -3.51
CA ASN A 149 -20.60 -17.19 -4.71
C ASN A 149 -20.07 -15.86 -5.23
N ARG A 150 -20.92 -14.84 -5.29
CA ARG A 150 -20.51 -13.49 -5.71
C ARG A 150 -19.46 -12.90 -4.78
N ALA A 151 -19.65 -13.00 -3.46
CA ALA A 151 -18.71 -12.49 -2.47
C ALA A 151 -17.35 -13.20 -2.54
N VAL A 152 -17.35 -14.54 -2.61
CA VAL A 152 -16.14 -15.36 -2.73
C VAL A 152 -15.40 -15.05 -4.03
N TYR A 153 -16.12 -15.00 -5.15
CA TYR A 153 -15.56 -14.70 -6.47
C TYR A 153 -14.91 -13.31 -6.51
N GLY A 154 -15.63 -12.28 -6.04
CA GLY A 154 -15.13 -10.91 -5.97
C GLY A 154 -13.88 -10.78 -5.10
N TYR A 155 -13.91 -11.37 -3.90
CA TYR A 155 -12.76 -11.39 -2.99
C TYR A 155 -11.54 -12.07 -3.62
N LEU A 156 -11.71 -13.25 -4.23
CA LEU A 156 -10.63 -14.01 -4.84
C LEU A 156 -9.96 -13.23 -5.98
N LEU A 157 -10.76 -12.71 -6.91
CA LEU A 157 -10.23 -11.96 -8.06
C LEU A 157 -9.57 -10.65 -7.66
N CYS A 158 -10.17 -9.87 -6.76
CA CYS A 158 -9.57 -8.61 -6.29
C CYS A 158 -8.28 -8.88 -5.50
N SER A 159 -8.24 -9.94 -4.69
CA SER A 159 -7.03 -10.33 -3.94
C SER A 159 -5.92 -10.79 -4.88
N TRP A 160 -6.25 -11.64 -5.86
CA TRP A 160 -5.32 -12.08 -6.91
C TRP A 160 -4.76 -10.89 -7.69
N TYR A 161 -5.63 -9.99 -8.14
CA TYR A 161 -5.22 -8.80 -8.90
C TYR A 161 -4.30 -7.89 -8.07
N ASN A 162 -4.66 -7.62 -6.81
CA ASN A 162 -3.83 -6.80 -5.93
C ASN A 162 -2.47 -7.45 -5.67
N HIS A 163 -2.42 -8.77 -5.45
CA HIS A 163 -1.18 -9.48 -5.23
C HIS A 163 -0.22 -9.35 -6.42
N TRP A 164 -0.69 -9.70 -7.62
CA TRP A 164 0.13 -9.72 -8.82
C TRP A 164 0.49 -8.33 -9.33
N SER A 165 -0.41 -7.36 -9.20
CA SER A 165 -0.05 -5.96 -9.51
C SER A 165 0.93 -5.36 -8.50
N SER A 166 0.86 -5.73 -7.22
CA SER A 166 1.90 -5.35 -6.25
C SER A 166 3.27 -5.92 -6.64
N ILE A 167 3.34 -7.18 -7.07
CA ILE A 167 4.59 -7.78 -7.57
C ILE A 167 5.16 -6.99 -8.76
N LEU A 168 4.31 -6.59 -9.72
CA LEU A 168 4.75 -5.76 -10.84
C LEU A 168 5.24 -4.38 -10.40
N ILE A 169 4.55 -3.71 -9.49
CA ILE A 169 4.95 -2.39 -9.01
C ILE A 169 6.25 -2.50 -8.21
N GLU A 170 6.37 -3.49 -7.32
CA GLU A 170 7.60 -3.77 -6.59
C GLU A 170 8.76 -4.06 -7.54
N TYR A 171 8.54 -4.82 -8.62
CA TYR A 171 9.56 -5.05 -9.65
C TYR A 171 10.16 -3.73 -10.13
N ILE A 172 9.34 -2.70 -10.40
CA ILE A 172 9.82 -1.40 -10.89
C ILE A 172 10.73 -0.75 -9.85
N PHE A 173 10.30 -0.70 -8.58
CA PHE A 173 11.12 -0.16 -7.50
C PHE A 173 12.44 -0.94 -7.35
N LYS A 174 12.36 -2.26 -7.27
CA LYS A 174 13.51 -3.15 -7.05
C LYS A 174 14.50 -3.17 -8.22
N SER A 175 14.09 -2.72 -9.40
CA SER A 175 14.96 -2.58 -10.57
C SER A 175 15.85 -1.33 -10.51
N HIS A 176 15.57 -0.38 -9.63
CA HIS A 176 16.33 0.87 -9.57
C HIS A 176 17.56 0.76 -8.63
N PRO A 177 18.76 1.23 -9.02
CA PRO A 177 19.99 1.04 -8.26
C PRO A 177 20.02 1.61 -6.82
N ILE A 178 19.25 2.66 -6.55
CA ILE A 178 19.13 3.28 -5.21
C ILE A 178 18.30 2.44 -4.23
N VAL A 179 17.51 1.49 -4.75
CA VAL A 179 16.63 0.63 -3.95
C VAL A 179 17.38 -0.64 -3.59
N LEU A 180 17.41 -0.95 -2.30
CA LEU A 180 17.88 -2.22 -1.78
C LEU A 180 16.68 -3.03 -1.29
N PRO A 181 16.24 -4.09 -1.99
CA PRO A 181 15.08 -4.87 -1.58
C PRO A 181 15.34 -5.73 -0.36
N THR A 182 14.29 -6.09 0.37
CA THR A 182 14.35 -7.23 1.29
C THR A 182 14.27 -8.53 0.49
N LEU A 183 15.11 -9.53 0.79
CA LEU A 183 15.08 -10.86 0.17
C LEU A 183 13.95 -11.73 0.75
N GLY A 184 13.94 -11.90 2.07
CA GLY A 184 12.81 -12.46 2.79
C GLY A 184 11.86 -11.36 3.24
N GLN A 185 10.56 -11.62 3.12
CA GLN A 185 9.52 -10.74 3.64
C GLN A 185 9.73 -10.51 5.14
N ILE A 186 9.94 -9.24 5.49
CA ILE A 186 9.93 -8.77 6.87
C ILE A 186 8.72 -7.86 7.06
N LYS A 187 8.23 -7.79 8.29
CA LYS A 187 6.98 -7.07 8.55
C LYS A 187 7.25 -5.58 8.39
N LYS A 188 6.46 -4.91 7.53
CA LYS A 188 6.46 -3.45 7.34
C LYS A 188 7.76 -2.86 6.77
N VAL A 189 8.54 -3.66 6.05
CA VAL A 189 9.69 -3.18 5.27
C VAL A 189 9.77 -4.03 4.02
N ASP A 190 9.58 -3.40 2.86
CA ASP A 190 9.67 -4.06 1.55
C ASP A 190 11.03 -3.81 0.88
N PHE A 191 11.61 -2.63 1.14
CA PHE A 191 12.93 -2.24 0.64
C PHE A 191 13.51 -1.09 1.47
N PHE A 192 14.77 -0.76 1.19
CA PHE A 192 15.47 0.39 1.71
C PHE A 192 15.79 1.37 0.59
N ILE A 193 15.60 2.66 0.84
CA ILE A 193 16.05 3.74 -0.05
C ILE A 193 16.97 4.63 0.76
N ASN A 194 18.22 4.81 0.32
CA ASN A 194 19.26 5.52 1.09
C ASN A 194 19.32 5.10 2.57
N ASN A 195 19.34 3.79 2.82
CA ASN A 195 19.39 3.21 4.18
C ASN A 195 18.17 3.50 5.07
N ILE A 196 17.07 4.02 4.52
CA ILE A 196 15.79 4.18 5.22
C ILE A 196 14.89 3.01 4.84
N PRO A 197 14.40 2.19 5.80
CA PRO A 197 13.45 1.13 5.51
C PRO A 197 12.10 1.73 5.13
N PHE A 198 11.44 1.21 4.10
CA PHE A 198 10.11 1.63 3.67
C PHE A 198 9.19 0.44 3.42
N ASP A 199 7.93 0.62 3.81
CA ASP A 199 6.78 -0.20 3.43
C ASP A 199 6.07 0.49 2.25
N LEU A 200 5.91 -0.20 1.12
CA LEU A 200 5.23 0.31 -0.06
C LEU A 200 3.72 0.19 0.14
N LYS A 201 3.00 1.27 -0.17
CA LYS A 201 1.54 1.32 -0.08
C LYS A 201 0.95 1.88 -1.36
N VAL A 202 0.37 1.00 -2.17
CA VAL A 202 -0.37 1.38 -3.37
C VAL A 202 -1.80 1.71 -2.99
N THR A 203 -2.25 2.92 -3.30
CA THR A 203 -3.59 3.42 -2.98
C THR A 203 -4.11 4.36 -4.07
N TYR A 204 -5.36 4.81 -3.93
CA TYR A 204 -5.97 5.85 -4.75
C TYR A 204 -6.11 7.13 -3.92
N LEU A 205 -6.58 8.21 -4.55
CA LEU A 205 -7.00 9.40 -3.81
C LEU A 205 -8.15 9.02 -2.85
N PRO A 206 -7.96 9.10 -1.51
CA PRO A 206 -8.94 8.56 -0.57
C PRO A 206 -10.24 9.37 -0.54
N ALA A 207 -11.38 8.68 -0.49
CA ALA A 207 -12.69 9.34 -0.43
C ALA A 207 -12.84 10.24 0.79
N ASN A 208 -12.33 9.81 1.96
CA ASN A 208 -12.33 10.62 3.18
C ASN A 208 -11.53 11.93 3.04
N TYR A 209 -10.41 11.90 2.30
CA TYR A 209 -9.63 13.10 2.01
C TYR A 209 -10.38 14.05 1.08
N ILE A 210 -11.06 13.52 0.06
CA ILE A 210 -11.93 14.32 -0.82
C ILE A 210 -13.07 14.95 -0.01
N GLU A 211 -13.72 14.20 0.86
CA GLU A 211 -14.79 14.72 1.72
C GLU A 211 -14.31 15.83 2.66
N GLU A 212 -13.15 15.65 3.29
CA GLU A 212 -12.51 16.65 4.15
C GLU A 212 -12.23 17.94 3.38
N LYS A 213 -11.58 17.84 2.21
CA LYS A 213 -11.25 19.00 1.37
C LYS A 213 -12.47 19.72 0.81
N ARG A 214 -13.52 18.98 0.44
CA ARG A 214 -14.80 19.59 0.05
C ARG A 214 -15.41 20.40 1.19
N LYS A 215 -15.34 19.88 2.43
CA LYS A 215 -15.84 20.60 3.61
C LYS A 215 -15.04 21.88 3.87
N GLU A 216 -13.72 21.86 3.72
CA GLU A 216 -12.87 23.06 3.81
C GLU A 216 -13.25 24.12 2.77
N LEU A 217 -13.64 23.70 1.57
CA LEU A 217 -14.16 24.56 0.50
C LEU A 217 -15.61 25.04 0.73
N GLY A 218 -16.25 24.65 1.85
CA GLY A 218 -17.66 24.96 2.13
C GLY A 218 -18.66 24.18 1.26
N LEU A 219 -18.20 23.14 0.56
CA LEU A 219 -19.00 22.28 -0.30
C LEU A 219 -19.62 21.13 0.49
N LYS A 220 -20.75 20.62 -0.01
CA LYS A 220 -21.37 19.39 0.50
C LYS A 220 -20.58 18.16 0.05
N THR A 221 -20.88 16.99 0.59
CA THR A 221 -20.36 15.73 0.04
C THR A 221 -20.78 15.57 -1.41
N GLU A 222 -19.97 14.86 -2.21
CA GLU A 222 -20.23 14.69 -3.65
C GLU A 222 -21.59 14.06 -3.92
N LEU A 223 -21.94 13.00 -3.19
CA LEU A 223 -23.23 12.34 -3.36
C LEU A 223 -24.41 13.28 -3.03
N THR A 224 -24.28 14.12 -2.01
CA THR A 224 -25.35 15.07 -1.66
C THR A 224 -25.50 16.12 -2.76
N GLU A 225 -24.40 16.69 -3.27
CA GLU A 225 -24.45 17.63 -4.40
C GLU A 225 -25.06 16.97 -5.65
N LEU A 226 -24.61 15.76 -5.99
CA LEU A 226 -25.07 15.00 -7.14
C LEU A 226 -26.58 14.73 -7.06
N LYS A 227 -27.10 14.34 -5.89
CA LYS A 227 -28.55 14.16 -5.64
C LYS A 227 -29.34 15.46 -5.86
N GLN A 228 -28.79 16.60 -5.45
CA GLN A 228 -29.42 17.90 -5.66
C GLN A 228 -29.51 18.24 -7.16
N LYS A 229 -28.42 18.04 -7.90
CA LYS A 229 -28.40 18.24 -9.36
C LYS A 229 -29.32 17.27 -10.09
N ALA A 230 -29.39 16.01 -9.65
CA ALA A 230 -30.32 15.02 -10.21
C ALA A 230 -31.78 15.46 -10.08
N LYS A 231 -32.16 16.00 -8.91
CA LYS A 231 -33.50 16.55 -8.69
C LYS A 231 -33.81 17.72 -9.62
N GLN A 232 -32.85 18.63 -9.83
CA GLN A 232 -32.99 19.76 -10.75
C GLN A 232 -33.13 19.29 -12.21
N ALA A 233 -32.38 18.26 -12.59
CA ALA A 233 -32.46 17.62 -13.91
C ALA A 233 -33.69 16.73 -14.09
N LEU A 234 -34.59 16.62 -13.10
CA LEU A 234 -35.72 15.69 -13.10
C LEU A 234 -35.31 14.22 -13.33
N ILE A 235 -34.13 13.83 -12.84
CA ILE A 235 -33.63 12.46 -12.88
C ILE A 235 -34.16 11.71 -11.66
N THR A 236 -34.90 10.64 -11.93
CA THR A 236 -35.35 9.71 -10.89
C THR A 236 -34.25 8.70 -10.59
N TYR A 237 -34.05 8.38 -9.31
CA TYR A 237 -33.10 7.37 -8.86
C TYR A 237 -33.61 6.67 -7.60
N SER A 238 -33.10 5.48 -7.33
CA SER A 238 -33.45 4.72 -6.12
C SER A 238 -32.47 5.03 -5.00
N ASN A 239 -32.94 5.06 -3.74
CA ASN A 239 -32.04 5.09 -2.59
C ASN A 239 -31.56 3.67 -2.31
N HIS A 240 -30.42 3.31 -2.89
CA HIS A 240 -29.80 2.01 -2.69
C HIS A 240 -29.21 1.87 -1.28
N LYS A 241 -28.96 0.63 -0.87
CA LYS A 241 -28.32 0.33 0.42
C LYS A 241 -26.87 0.84 0.49
N LYS A 242 -26.15 0.84 -0.65
CA LYS A 242 -24.80 1.42 -0.76
C LYS A 242 -24.88 2.80 -1.41
N ALA A 243 -24.08 3.72 -0.88
CA ALA A 243 -23.94 5.06 -1.43
C ALA A 243 -23.42 5.03 -2.88
N ASP A 244 -22.43 4.19 -3.15
CA ASP A 244 -21.80 4.03 -4.46
C ASP A 244 -22.78 3.58 -5.55
N ASP A 245 -23.70 2.67 -5.23
CA ASP A 245 -24.75 2.21 -6.16
C ASP A 245 -25.69 3.38 -6.54
N THR A 246 -26.02 4.24 -5.57
CA THR A 246 -26.83 5.45 -5.82
C THR A 246 -26.05 6.49 -6.62
N TYR A 247 -24.76 6.67 -6.32
CA TYR A 247 -23.88 7.55 -7.07
C TYR A 247 -23.80 7.12 -8.54
N TYR A 248 -23.52 5.84 -8.78
CA TYR A 248 -23.45 5.23 -10.11
C TYR A 248 -24.75 5.41 -10.91
N GLU A 249 -25.91 5.08 -10.33
CA GLU A 249 -27.19 5.22 -11.04
C GLU A 249 -27.43 6.66 -11.50
N ILE A 250 -27.17 7.64 -10.63
CA ILE A 250 -27.36 9.05 -10.97
C ILE A 250 -26.40 9.48 -12.08
N VAL A 251 -25.11 9.14 -11.98
CA VAL A 251 -24.10 9.48 -12.98
C VAL A 251 -24.47 8.90 -14.35
N GLU A 252 -24.82 7.62 -14.42
CA GLU A 252 -25.18 6.98 -15.69
C GLU A 252 -26.48 7.55 -16.28
N LYS A 253 -27.48 7.86 -15.44
CA LYS A 253 -28.70 8.53 -15.92
C LYS A 253 -28.43 9.96 -16.42
N MET A 254 -27.53 10.70 -15.77
CA MET A 254 -27.09 12.02 -16.25
C MET A 254 -26.37 11.91 -17.60
N LYS A 255 -25.45 10.95 -17.74
CA LYS A 255 -24.76 10.68 -19.01
C LYS A 255 -25.74 10.28 -20.12
N ASN A 256 -26.72 9.43 -19.83
CA ASN A 256 -27.72 9.00 -20.81
C ASN A 256 -28.66 10.14 -21.22
N LYS A 257 -29.00 11.03 -20.29
CA LYS A 257 -29.81 12.21 -20.60
C LYS A 257 -29.04 13.18 -21.51
N ASN A 258 -27.73 13.30 -21.30
CA ASN A 258 -26.79 13.98 -22.19
C ASN A 258 -27.18 15.41 -22.58
N ASP A 259 -27.85 16.15 -21.69
CA ASP A 259 -28.13 17.57 -21.88
C ASP A 259 -27.03 18.44 -21.24
N ASP A 260 -27.00 19.72 -21.63
CA ASP A 260 -25.97 20.67 -21.15
C ASP A 260 -25.93 20.76 -19.62
N PHE A 261 -27.09 20.70 -18.96
CA PHE A 261 -27.16 20.77 -17.50
C PHE A 261 -26.50 19.54 -16.86
N CYS A 262 -26.82 18.34 -17.31
CA CYS A 262 -26.26 17.09 -16.78
C CYS A 262 -24.76 16.98 -17.04
N LEU A 263 -24.31 17.36 -18.24
CA LEU A 263 -22.89 17.37 -18.58
C LEU A 263 -22.12 18.38 -17.72
N ASN A 264 -22.65 19.60 -17.55
CA ASN A 264 -22.06 20.61 -16.67
C ASN A 264 -22.05 20.14 -15.21
N ALA A 265 -23.13 19.51 -14.73
CA ALA A 265 -23.23 18.97 -13.39
C ALA A 265 -22.11 17.97 -13.06
N LEU A 266 -21.85 17.03 -13.98
CA LEU A 266 -20.80 16.03 -13.85
C LEU A 266 -19.39 16.66 -13.98
N ASN A 267 -19.22 17.59 -14.91
CA ASN A 267 -17.96 18.31 -15.10
C ASN A 267 -17.57 19.15 -13.88
N GLU A 268 -18.53 19.79 -13.21
CA GLU A 268 -18.29 20.53 -11.97
C GLU A 268 -17.80 19.61 -10.84
N ILE A 269 -18.41 18.44 -10.67
CA ILE A 269 -17.96 17.44 -9.68
C ILE A 269 -16.53 16.97 -10.02
N LYS A 270 -16.28 16.62 -11.29
CA LYS A 270 -14.96 16.23 -11.78
C LYS A 270 -13.92 17.33 -11.54
N LYS A 271 -14.26 18.58 -11.80
CA LYS A 271 -13.39 19.75 -11.61
C LYS A 271 -12.97 19.91 -10.16
N VAL A 272 -13.89 19.75 -9.21
CA VAL A 272 -13.56 19.79 -7.78
C VAL A 272 -12.59 18.65 -7.40
N ARG A 273 -12.79 17.43 -7.90
CA ARG A 273 -11.82 16.33 -7.67
C ARG A 273 -10.43 16.67 -8.21
N ILE A 274 -10.35 17.27 -9.39
CA ILE A 274 -9.08 17.69 -10.01
C ILE A 274 -8.41 18.82 -9.19
N GLU A 275 -9.17 19.78 -8.67
CA GLU A 275 -8.64 20.85 -7.81
C GLU A 275 -8.07 20.28 -6.50
N ILE A 276 -8.78 19.35 -5.86
CA ILE A 276 -8.32 18.65 -4.65
C ILE A 276 -7.07 17.83 -4.95
N LEU A 277 -7.01 17.12 -6.09
CA LEU A 277 -5.82 16.38 -6.50
C LEU A 277 -4.61 17.31 -6.69
N LYS A 278 -4.80 18.45 -7.36
CA LYS A 278 -3.73 19.45 -7.55
C LYS A 278 -3.24 20.01 -6.22
N GLU A 279 -4.15 20.29 -5.29
CA GLU A 279 -3.77 20.68 -3.93
C GLU A 279 -2.96 19.59 -3.24
N ALA A 280 -3.39 18.33 -3.30
CA ALA A 280 -2.67 17.20 -2.73
C ALA A 280 -1.27 17.03 -3.34
N MET A 281 -1.12 17.28 -4.64
CA MET A 281 0.19 17.23 -5.32
C MET A 281 1.10 18.39 -4.94
N ASN A 282 0.54 19.58 -4.69
CA ASN A 282 1.29 20.76 -4.22
C ASN A 282 1.66 20.66 -2.74
N TYR A 283 0.83 20.00 -1.94
CA TYR A 283 0.99 19.82 -0.50
C TYR A 283 0.92 18.33 -0.11
N PRO A 284 1.83 17.48 -0.64
CA PRO A 284 1.79 16.02 -0.48
C PRO A 284 1.77 15.55 0.96
N ARG A 285 2.41 16.30 1.85
CA ARG A 285 2.49 16.00 3.28
C ARG A 285 1.11 15.91 3.94
N LEU A 286 0.14 16.73 3.52
CA LEU A 286 -1.22 16.69 4.06
C LEU A 286 -1.91 15.38 3.72
N LEU A 287 -1.76 14.91 2.48
CA LEU A 287 -2.32 13.62 2.06
C LEU A 287 -1.60 12.45 2.74
N VAL A 288 -0.27 12.49 2.86
CA VAL A 288 0.49 11.47 3.58
C VAL A 288 0.03 11.38 5.04
N GLN A 289 -0.14 12.52 5.72
CA GLN A 289 -0.66 12.55 7.09
C GLN A 289 -2.06 11.93 7.18
N ASN A 290 -2.99 12.34 6.32
CA ASN A 290 -4.34 11.75 6.28
C ASN A 290 -4.31 10.22 6.07
N LEU A 291 -3.46 9.72 5.16
CA LEU A 291 -3.27 8.28 4.92
C LEU A 291 -2.76 7.51 6.15
N TYR A 292 -1.98 8.16 7.02
CA TYR A 292 -1.54 7.60 8.30
C TYR A 292 -2.61 7.68 9.40
N GLU A 293 -3.41 8.74 9.44
CA GLU A 293 -4.45 8.96 10.46
C GLU A 293 -5.68 8.08 10.22
N GLU A 294 -6.06 7.90 8.95
CA GLU A 294 -7.30 7.22 8.52
C GLU A 294 -7.08 5.74 8.18
N GLN A 295 -6.07 5.13 8.78
CA GLN A 295 -5.78 3.71 8.61
C GLN A 295 -6.90 2.80 9.15
N GLY A 296 -7.10 1.66 8.50
CA GLY A 296 -7.93 0.58 9.07
C GLY A 296 -7.29 0.00 10.34
N GLU A 297 -8.10 -0.31 11.35
CA GLU A 297 -7.59 -0.74 12.67
C GLU A 297 -6.72 -1.98 12.65
N MET A 298 -7.07 -2.97 11.84
CA MET A 298 -6.25 -4.18 11.67
C MET A 298 -4.95 -3.93 10.90
N ARG A 299 -4.82 -2.78 10.24
CA ARG A 299 -3.68 -2.42 9.39
C ARG A 299 -2.83 -1.31 10.00
N PHE A 300 -3.21 -0.82 11.18
CA PHE A 300 -2.53 0.29 11.85
C PHE A 300 -1.09 -0.09 12.25
N ASP A 301 -0.14 0.75 11.85
CA ASP A 301 1.21 0.82 12.37
C ASP A 301 1.84 2.19 12.03
N SER A 302 3.04 2.42 12.56
CA SER A 302 3.85 3.63 12.34
C SER A 302 5.15 3.34 11.57
N SER A 303 5.17 2.32 10.71
CA SER A 303 6.32 2.10 9.84
C SER A 303 6.49 3.28 8.89
N ASN A 304 7.72 3.49 8.41
CA ASN A 304 7.92 4.41 7.30
C ASN A 304 7.21 3.87 6.07
N ARG A 305 6.58 4.75 5.29
CA ARG A 305 5.81 4.35 4.11
C ARG A 305 6.12 5.20 2.91
N LEU A 306 6.21 4.53 1.78
CA LEU A 306 6.16 5.17 0.48
C LEU A 306 4.79 4.89 -0.13
N PHE A 307 4.00 5.93 -0.33
CA PHE A 307 2.68 5.81 -0.94
C PHE A 307 2.79 5.97 -2.46
N LEU A 308 2.22 5.03 -3.20
CA LEU A 308 2.01 5.16 -4.63
C LEU A 308 0.52 5.46 -4.86
N VAL A 309 0.18 6.72 -5.15
CA VAL A 309 -1.19 7.18 -5.34
C VAL A 309 -1.54 7.20 -6.81
N LEU A 310 -2.45 6.31 -7.21
CA LEU A 310 -2.90 6.15 -8.60
C LEU A 310 -4.19 6.93 -8.81
N VAL A 311 -4.23 7.78 -9.84
CA VAL A 311 -5.42 8.56 -10.20
C VAL A 311 -5.58 8.61 -11.71
N ASP A 312 -6.65 8.01 -12.24
CA ASP A 312 -7.09 8.24 -13.61
C ASP A 312 -8.02 9.46 -13.60
N THR A 313 -7.58 10.60 -14.15
CA THR A 313 -8.38 11.83 -14.07
C THR A 313 -9.59 11.79 -14.98
N ASP A 314 -9.64 10.87 -15.96
CA ASP A 314 -10.83 10.63 -16.78
C ASP A 314 -11.84 9.74 -16.09
N ASP A 315 -11.38 8.82 -15.25
CA ASP A 315 -12.22 7.85 -14.54
C ASP A 315 -11.64 7.50 -13.16
N PHE A 316 -11.84 8.42 -12.21
CA PHE A 316 -11.34 8.30 -10.84
C PHE A 316 -11.72 6.96 -10.19
N ASP A 317 -12.93 6.47 -10.46
CA ASP A 317 -13.49 5.27 -9.86
C ASP A 317 -12.85 3.98 -10.44
N ASN A 318 -12.19 4.08 -11.60
CA ASN A 318 -11.43 2.99 -12.22
C ASN A 318 -9.90 3.18 -12.22
N SER A 319 -9.38 4.00 -11.30
CA SER A 319 -7.93 4.20 -11.10
C SER A 319 -7.17 2.89 -10.81
N TRP A 320 -7.87 1.83 -10.37
CA TRP A 320 -7.30 0.49 -10.19
C TRP A 320 -6.66 -0.08 -11.46
N LYS A 321 -7.15 0.30 -12.64
CA LYS A 321 -6.59 -0.13 -13.93
C LYS A 321 -5.17 0.38 -14.15
N LEU A 322 -4.75 1.45 -13.48
CA LEU A 322 -3.39 1.99 -13.59
C LEU A 322 -2.35 1.06 -12.97
N LYS A 323 -2.74 0.17 -12.05
CA LYS A 323 -1.83 -0.80 -11.41
C LYS A 323 -1.14 -1.76 -12.38
N ARG A 324 -1.71 -1.96 -13.58
CA ARG A 324 -1.17 -2.81 -14.65
C ARG A 324 -0.57 -2.02 -15.83
N ASN A 325 -0.52 -0.69 -15.74
CA ASN A 325 -0.01 0.16 -16.82
C ASN A 325 1.47 0.50 -16.58
N LEU A 326 2.37 -0.36 -17.04
CA LEU A 326 3.82 -0.19 -16.84
C LEU A 326 4.38 1.04 -17.54
N ASP A 327 3.79 1.47 -18.66
CA ASP A 327 4.23 2.65 -19.42
C ASP A 327 4.03 3.95 -18.63
N LEU A 328 2.99 3.99 -17.78
CA LEU A 328 2.73 5.13 -16.90
C LEU A 328 3.50 5.01 -15.57
N LEU A 329 3.56 3.80 -15.01
CA LEU A 329 4.18 3.53 -13.71
C LEU A 329 5.69 3.71 -13.76
N THR A 330 6.36 3.13 -14.76
CA THR A 330 7.82 3.02 -14.79
C THR A 330 8.50 4.39 -14.83
N PRO A 331 8.17 5.31 -15.77
CA PRO A 331 8.86 6.60 -15.83
C PRO A 331 8.68 7.44 -14.56
N SER A 332 7.46 7.42 -13.99
CA SER A 332 7.13 8.20 -12.79
C SER A 332 7.86 7.69 -11.54
N ILE A 333 7.91 6.37 -11.34
CA ILE A 333 8.63 5.75 -10.23
C ILE A 333 10.13 5.96 -10.38
N MET A 334 10.69 5.75 -11.57
CA MET A 334 12.12 5.94 -11.83
C MET A 334 12.55 7.39 -11.58
N ASN A 335 11.81 8.37 -12.11
CA ASN A 335 12.09 9.79 -11.88
C ASN A 335 12.02 10.19 -10.39
N TYR A 336 11.06 9.64 -9.65
CA TYR A 336 11.01 9.84 -8.20
C TYR A 336 12.27 9.30 -7.52
N LEU A 337 12.69 8.07 -7.85
CA LEU A 337 13.86 7.42 -7.26
C LEU A 337 15.18 8.12 -7.62
N ASP A 338 15.32 8.58 -8.86
CA ASP A 338 16.48 9.38 -9.33
C ASP A 338 16.64 10.68 -8.51
N SER A 339 15.53 11.30 -8.14
CA SER A 339 15.52 12.55 -7.36
C SER A 339 15.60 12.34 -5.84
N PHE A 340 15.37 11.12 -5.34
CA PHE A 340 15.22 10.85 -3.91
C PHE A 340 16.47 11.21 -3.10
N SER A 341 17.66 10.97 -3.66
CA SER A 341 18.93 11.33 -3.00
C SER A 341 19.10 12.81 -2.70
N LYS A 342 18.37 13.68 -3.39
CA LYS A 342 18.40 15.14 -3.21
C LYS A 342 17.36 15.64 -2.21
N LYS A 343 16.44 14.76 -1.76
CA LYS A 343 15.40 15.15 -0.81
C LYS A 343 15.97 15.40 0.57
N ASN A 344 15.47 16.45 1.23
CA ASN A 344 15.72 16.65 2.65
C ASN A 344 14.81 15.70 3.45
N ILE A 345 15.42 14.84 4.26
CA ILE A 345 14.67 13.84 5.03
C ILE A 345 13.78 14.48 6.11
N ASP A 346 14.12 15.68 6.58
CA ASP A 346 13.26 16.40 7.53
C ASP A 346 11.88 16.74 6.95
N ASP A 347 11.80 16.96 5.63
CA ASP A 347 10.55 17.25 4.93
C ASP A 347 9.64 16.01 4.85
N LEU A 348 10.24 14.82 4.98
CA LEU A 348 9.55 13.52 4.94
C LEU A 348 9.05 13.07 6.32
N LYS A 349 9.42 13.76 7.40
CA LYS A 349 9.00 13.39 8.76
C LYS A 349 7.52 13.71 8.97
N ILE A 350 6.75 12.71 9.36
CA ILE A 350 5.32 12.80 9.67
C ILE A 350 5.12 12.59 11.17
N SER A 351 4.31 13.45 11.78
CA SER A 351 3.76 13.25 13.12
C SER A 351 2.25 13.19 13.01
N PHE A 352 1.64 12.15 13.57
CA PHE A 352 0.21 11.90 13.36
C PHE A 352 -0.42 11.24 14.59
N LYS A 353 -1.75 11.36 14.71
CA LYS A 353 -2.54 10.68 15.75
C LYS A 353 -3.46 9.68 15.11
N TYR A 354 -3.58 8.51 15.72
CA TYR A 354 -4.48 7.47 15.21
C TYR A 354 -5.77 7.44 16.01
N LYS A 355 -6.87 7.87 15.38
CA LYS A 355 -8.20 7.94 15.99
C LYS A 355 -8.15 8.61 17.37
N ASN A 356 -8.78 7.99 18.37
CA ASN A 356 -8.86 8.50 19.74
C ASN A 356 -7.65 8.15 20.62
N ARG A 357 -6.51 7.72 20.04
CA ARG A 357 -5.31 7.43 20.83
C ARG A 357 -4.61 8.75 21.19
N SER A 358 -4.26 8.89 22.47
CA SER A 358 -3.53 10.07 22.97
C SER A 358 -2.05 10.10 22.56
N ILE A 359 -1.54 9.00 21.98
CA ILE A 359 -0.15 8.87 21.55
C ILE A 359 0.04 9.54 20.19
N VAL A 360 1.08 10.36 20.06
CA VAL A 360 1.55 10.88 18.77
C VAL A 360 2.60 9.92 18.22
N TYR A 361 2.35 9.41 17.02
CA TYR A 361 3.26 8.54 16.30
C TYR A 361 4.15 9.37 15.38
N LYS A 362 5.36 8.85 15.11
CA LYS A 362 6.32 9.45 14.18
C LYS A 362 6.72 8.43 13.14
N ALA A 363 6.83 8.87 11.90
CA ALA A 363 7.29 8.04 10.78
C ALA A 363 7.98 8.91 9.72
N ILE A 364 8.69 8.28 8.79
CA ILE A 364 9.12 8.91 7.54
C ILE A 364 8.13 8.48 6.46
N GLY A 365 7.47 9.44 5.82
CA GLY A 365 6.44 9.20 4.83
C GLY A 365 6.66 10.06 3.59
N ASP A 366 6.53 9.45 2.41
CA ASP A 366 6.57 10.18 1.14
C ASP A 366 5.56 9.57 0.16
N ILE A 367 5.36 10.24 -0.96
CA ILE A 367 4.33 9.92 -1.94
C ILE A 367 4.84 10.08 -3.37
N VAL A 368 4.42 9.15 -4.23
CA VAL A 368 4.58 9.19 -5.67
C VAL A 368 3.18 9.21 -6.28
N PHE A 369 2.87 10.26 -7.06
CA PHE A 369 1.61 10.35 -7.78
C PHE A 369 1.76 9.77 -9.18
N ILE A 370 0.82 8.92 -9.57
CA ILE A 370 0.67 8.39 -10.92
C ILE A 370 -0.66 8.90 -11.45
N VAL A 371 -0.60 9.95 -12.26
CA VAL A 371 -1.78 10.65 -12.77
C VAL A 371 -1.87 10.44 -14.27
N LYS A 372 -3.01 9.96 -14.74
CA LYS A 372 -3.34 9.82 -16.16
C LYS A 372 -4.31 10.90 -16.59
#